data_AF-A0A1B6YJD7-F1
#
_entry.id   AF-A0A1B6YJD7-F1
#
_cell.length_a   1.000
_cell.length_b   1.000
_cell.length_c   1.000
_cell.angle_alpha   90.00
_cell.angle_beta   90.00
_cell.angle_gamma   90.00
#
_symmetry.space_group_name_H-M   'P 1'
#
loop_
_entity.id
_entity.type
_entity.pdbx_description
1 polymer ?
#
loop_
_entity_poly.entity_id
_entity_poly.type
_entity_poly.pdbx_seq_one_letter_code
_entity_poly.pdbx_strand_id
1 'polypeptide(L)'
;MSEDTIVIEDVIADLERVQKFDASDLRQSTRLGVESDFSEAVEPARRLISVFRKLPADSINEFTFQQKKQVQSWCKSVYRLFDEVASIKPADGDFNSRRENLINQIKQAHDEYLEKLQLLISFAVARTVDFNALTAEARGAVQSIRDENKMIQAELDQVSREAEKVLQLVKDAAAEQGVTQQAKYFKDEAERHGKAAFKWLWASVLSAALLLFYSALTMFFPYWDVLASDSLMEAVQITASKLLVFAVLAFSMAQCVKIYQAHKHNEVTNRHRQNALMTYTTLAEAAGTFETKDVVLQYAAGAIYSPHDSGYLKNEDRSILPVPVMGLTPKNFGSGQTQAE
;
A
#
# COMPACT_ATOMS: atom_id res chain seq x y z
N MET A 1 -29.34 -41.55 72.61
CA MET A 1 -29.13 -42.14 71.27
C MET A 1 -28.70 -41.01 70.37
N SER A 2 -27.41 -40.93 70.07
CA SER A 2 -26.78 -39.89 69.26
C SER A 2 -26.93 -40.24 67.78
N GLU A 3 -27.68 -39.45 67.02
CA GLU A 3 -27.74 -39.58 65.56
C GLU A 3 -26.56 -38.83 64.93
N ASP A 4 -25.74 -39.58 64.18
CA ASP A 4 -24.59 -39.14 63.40
C ASP A 4 -24.95 -37.98 62.45
N THR A 5 -24.66 -36.75 62.87
CA THR A 5 -24.80 -35.58 62.00
C THR A 5 -23.54 -35.43 61.15
N ILE A 6 -23.64 -35.69 59.84
CA ILE A 6 -22.54 -35.43 58.90
C ILE A 6 -22.40 -33.93 58.72
N VAL A 7 -21.24 -33.38 59.10
CA VAL A 7 -20.89 -31.97 58.91
C VAL A 7 -20.50 -31.77 57.44
N ILE A 8 -21.13 -30.80 56.75
CA ILE A 8 -20.94 -30.59 55.30
C ILE A 8 -19.51 -30.13 55.03
N GLU A 9 -18.96 -29.29 55.90
CA GLU A 9 -17.60 -28.79 55.84
C GLU A 9 -16.58 -29.94 55.86
N ASP A 10 -16.84 -31.01 56.62
CA ASP A 10 -15.96 -32.19 56.65
C ASP A 10 -15.97 -32.94 55.31
N VAL A 11 -17.13 -33.03 54.66
CA VAL A 11 -17.26 -33.68 53.33
C VAL A 11 -16.52 -32.86 52.27
N ILE A 12 -16.64 -31.53 52.33
CA ILE A 12 -15.91 -30.63 51.43
C ILE A 12 -14.41 -30.74 51.67
N ALA A 13 -13.96 -30.73 52.93
CA ALA A 13 -12.55 -30.88 53.27
C ALA A 13 -11.97 -32.22 52.79
N ASP A 14 -12.71 -33.33 52.96
CA ASP A 14 -12.30 -34.65 52.46
C ASP A 14 -12.22 -34.69 50.92
N LEU A 15 -13.17 -34.06 50.23
CA LEU A 15 -13.18 -33.95 48.77
C LEU A 15 -11.98 -33.13 48.27
N GLU A 16 -11.78 -31.93 48.83
CA GLU A 16 -10.67 -31.06 48.46
C GLU A 16 -9.32 -31.72 48.71
N ARG A 17 -9.19 -32.49 49.79
CA ARG A 17 -7.98 -33.24 50.12
C ARG A 17 -7.60 -34.22 49.02
N VAL A 18 -8.57 -34.91 48.43
CA VAL A 18 -8.34 -35.81 47.28
C VAL A 18 -8.06 -34.99 46.01
N GLN A 19 -8.80 -33.92 45.76
CA GLN A 19 -8.62 -33.09 44.56
C GLN A 19 -7.25 -32.39 44.48
N LYS A 20 -6.72 -31.97 45.64
CA LYS A 20 -5.44 -31.26 45.77
C LYS A 20 -4.23 -32.19 45.94
N PHE A 21 -4.45 -33.50 46.10
CA PHE A 21 -3.37 -34.46 46.25
C PHE A 21 -2.46 -34.49 45.00
N ASP A 22 -1.14 -34.46 45.20
CA ASP A 22 -0.17 -34.63 44.11
C ASP A 22 0.12 -36.11 43.91
N ALA A 23 -0.37 -36.68 42.80
CA ALA A 23 -0.12 -38.07 42.44
C ALA A 23 1.38 -38.41 42.30
N SER A 24 2.23 -37.40 42.10
CA SER A 24 3.69 -37.58 41.98
C SER A 24 4.32 -38.02 43.31
N ASP A 25 3.70 -37.66 44.43
CA ASP A 25 4.15 -38.06 45.78
C ASP A 25 4.07 -39.58 45.99
N LEU A 26 3.23 -40.27 45.21
CA LEU A 26 3.12 -41.73 45.27
C LEU A 26 4.37 -42.43 44.77
N ARG A 27 5.19 -41.81 43.91
CA ARG A 27 6.35 -42.46 43.27
C ARG A 27 7.33 -43.06 44.27
N GLN A 28 7.66 -42.34 45.35
CA GLN A 28 8.55 -42.80 46.44
C GLN A 28 9.93 -43.33 46.03
N SER A 29 10.44 -42.91 44.87
CA SER A 29 11.73 -43.37 44.32
C SER A 29 12.91 -43.10 45.25
N THR A 30 12.86 -42.02 46.03
CA THR A 30 13.90 -41.67 47.03
C THR A 30 13.91 -42.58 48.25
N ARG A 31 12.77 -43.21 48.59
CA ARG A 31 12.59 -44.03 49.81
C ARG A 31 12.75 -45.53 49.53
N LEU A 32 12.24 -45.98 48.39
CA LEU A 32 12.17 -47.42 48.05
C LEU A 32 13.21 -47.84 47.01
N GLY A 33 13.88 -46.89 46.35
CA GLY A 33 14.80 -47.17 45.24
C GLY A 33 14.08 -47.40 43.91
N VAL A 34 14.81 -47.26 42.79
CA VAL A 34 14.24 -47.21 41.43
C VAL A 34 13.50 -48.49 41.03
N GLU A 35 13.94 -49.66 41.52
CA GLU A 35 13.35 -50.96 41.15
C GLU A 35 12.11 -51.35 41.98
N SER A 36 11.86 -50.65 43.09
CA SER A 36 10.77 -50.93 44.05
C SER A 36 9.82 -49.75 44.23
N ASP A 37 9.91 -48.75 43.34
CA ASP A 37 9.13 -47.52 43.38
C ASP A 37 7.69 -47.73 42.86
N PHE A 38 6.81 -46.77 43.11
CA PHE A 38 5.41 -46.80 42.66
C PHE A 38 5.20 -45.93 41.41
N SER A 39 6.22 -45.77 40.55
CA SER A 39 6.11 -44.97 39.31
C SER A 39 4.92 -45.39 38.45
N GLU A 40 4.62 -46.70 38.40
CA GLU A 40 3.49 -47.25 37.65
C GLU A 40 2.10 -46.84 38.19
N ALA A 41 1.99 -46.44 39.45
CA ALA A 41 0.73 -45.99 40.06
C ALA A 41 0.42 -44.52 39.79
N VAL A 42 1.41 -43.72 39.39
CA VAL A 42 1.27 -42.25 39.27
C VAL A 42 0.22 -41.87 38.22
N GLU A 43 0.28 -42.43 37.01
CA GLU A 43 -0.70 -42.15 35.97
C GLU A 43 -2.13 -42.65 36.31
N PRO A 44 -2.31 -43.89 36.79
CA PRO A 44 -3.59 -44.33 37.36
C PRO A 44 -4.15 -43.40 38.45
N ALA A 45 -3.31 -42.94 39.38
CA ALA A 45 -3.72 -42.02 40.45
C ALA A 45 -4.08 -40.63 39.91
N ARG A 46 -3.35 -40.09 38.93
CA ARG A 46 -3.71 -38.82 38.27
C ARG A 46 -5.09 -38.89 37.64
N ARG A 47 -5.38 -39.98 36.92
CA ARG A 47 -6.70 -40.20 36.32
C ARG A 47 -7.78 -40.30 37.39
N LEU A 48 -7.56 -41.07 38.45
CA LEU A 48 -8.49 -41.19 39.58
C LEU A 48 -8.81 -39.82 40.19
N ILE A 49 -7.79 -39.03 40.53
CA ILE A 49 -7.97 -37.67 41.09
C ILE A 49 -8.73 -36.76 40.12
N SER A 50 -8.50 -36.90 38.81
CA SER A 50 -9.22 -36.11 37.80
C SER A 50 -10.73 -36.34 37.80
N VAL A 51 -11.21 -37.53 38.19
CA VAL A 51 -12.64 -37.81 38.33
C VAL A 51 -13.23 -36.97 39.48
N PHE A 52 -12.57 -36.96 40.63
CA PHE A 52 -13.00 -36.18 41.79
C PHE A 52 -12.91 -34.67 41.53
N ARG A 53 -11.95 -34.20 40.72
CA ARG A 53 -11.84 -32.78 40.32
C ARG A 53 -13.01 -32.28 39.46
N LYS A 54 -13.71 -33.17 38.76
CA LYS A 54 -14.90 -32.80 37.97
C LYS A 54 -16.13 -32.51 38.84
N LEU A 55 -16.07 -32.81 40.13
CA LEU A 55 -17.12 -32.52 41.09
C LEU A 55 -16.81 -31.19 41.80
N PRO A 56 -17.56 -30.10 41.54
CA PRO A 56 -17.39 -28.84 42.24
C PRO A 56 -17.70 -29.02 43.73
N ALA A 57 -16.85 -28.48 44.60
CA ALA A 57 -17.04 -28.56 46.05
C ALA A 57 -18.34 -27.89 46.51
N ASP A 58 -18.73 -26.78 45.87
CA ASP A 58 -19.96 -26.04 46.20
C ASP A 58 -21.23 -26.88 45.97
N SER A 59 -21.21 -27.82 45.01
CA SER A 59 -22.33 -28.70 44.72
C SER A 59 -22.66 -29.67 45.85
N ILE A 60 -21.71 -29.93 46.76
CA ILE A 60 -21.91 -30.80 47.93
C ILE A 60 -23.07 -30.30 48.81
N ASN A 61 -23.28 -28.99 48.91
CA ASN A 61 -24.34 -28.39 49.73
C ASN A 61 -25.73 -28.95 49.40
N GLU A 62 -25.94 -29.30 48.14
CA GLU A 62 -27.23 -29.60 47.55
C GLU A 62 -27.50 -31.10 47.44
N PHE A 63 -26.49 -31.91 47.73
CA PHE A 63 -26.61 -33.36 47.74
C PHE A 63 -27.46 -33.81 48.91
N THR A 64 -28.20 -34.90 48.70
CA THR A 64 -28.93 -35.57 49.77
C THR A 64 -27.96 -36.07 50.83
N PHE A 65 -28.45 -36.26 52.06
CA PHE A 65 -27.63 -36.78 53.15
C PHE A 65 -26.91 -38.09 52.78
N GLN A 66 -27.58 -39.00 52.06
CA GLN A 66 -26.99 -40.26 51.60
C GLN A 66 -25.86 -40.03 50.59
N GLN A 67 -26.05 -39.12 49.63
CA GLN A 67 -25.02 -38.78 48.64
C GLN A 67 -23.80 -38.12 49.31
N LYS A 68 -24.01 -37.21 50.27
CA LYS A 68 -22.92 -36.61 51.07
C LYS A 68 -22.11 -37.67 51.80
N LYS A 69 -22.79 -38.61 52.48
CA LYS A 69 -22.17 -39.74 53.17
C LYS A 69 -21.35 -40.62 52.22
N GLN A 70 -21.90 -40.90 51.03
CA GLN A 70 -21.23 -41.71 50.02
C GLN A 70 -19.98 -41.02 49.47
N VAL A 71 -20.08 -39.74 49.08
CA VAL A 71 -18.94 -38.96 48.59
C VAL A 71 -17.84 -38.90 49.65
N GLN A 72 -18.19 -38.64 50.91
CA GLN A 72 -17.22 -38.63 52.00
C GLN A 72 -16.53 -40.00 52.17
N SER A 73 -17.30 -41.08 52.14
CA SER A 73 -16.79 -42.44 52.21
C SER A 73 -15.82 -42.74 51.07
N TRP A 74 -16.16 -42.37 49.84
CA TRP A 74 -15.31 -42.55 48.67
C TRP A 74 -14.01 -41.74 48.77
N CYS A 75 -14.08 -40.48 49.20
CA CYS A 75 -12.89 -39.65 49.40
C CYS A 75 -11.96 -40.26 50.46
N LYS A 76 -12.52 -40.72 51.59
CA LYS A 76 -11.76 -41.41 52.64
C LYS A 76 -11.12 -42.71 52.14
N SER A 77 -11.83 -43.51 51.36
CA SER A 77 -11.29 -44.75 50.78
C SER A 77 -10.14 -44.49 49.82
N VAL A 78 -10.26 -43.50 48.93
CA VAL A 78 -9.17 -43.10 48.02
C VAL A 78 -7.96 -42.58 48.80
N TYR A 79 -8.19 -41.75 49.82
CA TYR A 79 -7.08 -41.23 50.61
C TYR A 79 -6.38 -42.32 51.45
N ARG A 80 -7.13 -43.28 52.00
CA ARG A 80 -6.55 -44.46 52.68
C ARG A 80 -5.66 -45.26 51.75
N LEU A 81 -6.08 -45.47 50.50
CA LEU A 81 -5.27 -46.15 49.49
C LEU A 81 -3.95 -45.40 49.23
N PHE A 82 -3.99 -44.08 49.16
CA PHE A 82 -2.78 -43.25 49.02
C PHE A 82 -1.87 -43.31 50.27
N ASP A 83 -2.46 -43.33 51.46
CA ASP A 83 -1.75 -43.42 52.75
C ASP A 83 -1.10 -44.80 52.97
N GLU A 84 -1.75 -45.88 52.51
CA GLU A 84 -1.18 -47.24 52.49
C GLU A 84 0.03 -47.32 51.58
N VAL A 85 -0.03 -46.69 50.39
CA VAL A 85 1.14 -46.54 49.52
C VAL A 85 2.22 -45.72 50.23
N ALA A 86 1.87 -44.62 50.91
CA ALA A 86 2.80 -43.77 51.67
C ALA A 86 3.56 -44.52 52.78
N SER A 87 2.91 -45.48 53.45
CA SER A 87 3.39 -46.08 54.70
C SER A 87 4.05 -47.47 54.56
N ILE A 88 3.96 -48.12 53.40
CA ILE A 88 4.53 -49.47 53.16
C ILE A 88 6.05 -49.52 53.43
N LYS A 89 6.60 -50.61 54.01
CA LYS A 89 8.04 -50.74 54.33
C LYS A 89 8.68 -51.95 53.63
N PRO A 90 9.95 -51.87 53.16
CA PRO A 90 10.63 -52.97 52.44
C PRO A 90 10.98 -54.21 53.29
N ALA A 91 10.82 -54.16 54.61
CA ALA A 91 11.29 -55.19 55.53
C ALA A 91 10.36 -56.43 55.62
N ASP A 92 9.20 -56.38 54.97
CA ASP A 92 8.23 -57.47 54.96
C ASP A 92 8.54 -58.42 53.79
N GLY A 93 8.66 -59.73 54.07
CA GLY A 93 8.98 -60.77 53.06
C GLY A 93 7.97 -60.94 51.90
N ASP A 94 6.96 -60.06 51.80
CA ASP A 94 5.89 -60.04 50.81
C ASP A 94 5.69 -58.64 50.18
N PHE A 95 6.72 -57.79 50.23
CA PHE A 95 6.64 -56.40 49.76
C PHE A 95 6.21 -56.26 48.29
N ASN A 96 6.78 -57.08 47.39
CA ASN A 96 6.50 -56.98 45.95
C ASN A 96 5.05 -57.33 45.61
N SER A 97 4.49 -58.38 46.21
CA SER A 97 3.10 -58.76 45.98
C SER A 97 2.13 -57.70 46.51
N ARG A 98 2.42 -57.12 47.68
CA ARG A 98 1.62 -56.02 48.25
C ARG A 98 1.69 -54.76 47.40
N ARG A 99 2.88 -54.40 46.91
CA ARG A 99 3.07 -53.28 45.97
C ARG A 99 2.21 -53.47 44.72
N GLU A 100 2.29 -54.65 44.09
CA GLU A 100 1.52 -54.94 42.87
C GLU A 100 0.01 -54.88 43.12
N ASN A 101 -0.44 -55.40 44.26
CA ASN A 101 -1.84 -55.31 44.67
C ASN A 101 -2.32 -53.86 44.83
N LEU A 102 -1.54 -53.00 45.49
CA LEU A 102 -1.87 -51.58 45.65
C LEU A 102 -1.92 -50.85 44.29
N ILE A 103 -0.96 -51.12 43.40
CA ILE A 103 -0.97 -50.55 42.04
C ILE A 103 -2.24 -50.97 41.29
N ASN A 104 -2.63 -52.24 41.39
CA ASN A 104 -3.85 -52.75 40.74
C ASN A 104 -5.12 -52.17 41.36
N GLN A 105 -5.17 -51.97 42.68
CA GLN A 105 -6.28 -51.28 43.35
C GLN A 105 -6.43 -49.84 42.87
N ILE A 106 -5.33 -49.09 42.72
CA ILE A 106 -5.39 -47.71 42.18
C ILE A 106 -5.89 -47.72 40.73
N LYS A 107 -5.44 -48.69 39.91
CA LYS A 107 -5.89 -48.84 38.52
C LYS A 107 -7.41 -49.10 38.46
N GLN A 108 -7.93 -50.00 39.28
CA GLN A 108 -9.35 -50.36 39.31
C GLN A 108 -10.23 -49.26 39.92
N ALA A 109 -9.71 -48.53 40.91
CA ALA A 109 -10.43 -47.46 41.59
C ALA A 109 -10.90 -46.37 40.62
N HIS A 110 -10.13 -46.06 39.57
CA HIS A 110 -10.54 -45.08 38.56
C HIS A 110 -11.91 -45.43 37.94
N ASP A 111 -12.05 -46.64 37.42
CA ASP A 111 -13.26 -47.06 36.71
C ASP A 111 -14.44 -47.17 37.69
N GLU A 112 -14.19 -47.72 38.87
CA GLU A 112 -15.19 -47.84 39.94
C GLU A 112 -15.75 -46.48 40.39
N TYR A 113 -14.88 -45.50 40.65
CA TYR A 113 -15.32 -44.19 41.11
C TYR A 113 -15.88 -43.33 39.99
N LEU A 114 -15.45 -43.52 38.74
CA LEU A 114 -16.06 -42.86 37.59
C LEU A 114 -17.54 -43.25 37.46
N GLU A 115 -17.86 -44.54 37.50
CA GLU A 115 -19.24 -45.03 37.43
C GLU A 115 -20.09 -44.49 38.60
N LYS A 116 -19.53 -44.49 39.82
CA LYS A 116 -20.21 -44.01 41.02
C LYS A 116 -20.46 -42.49 41.02
N LEU A 117 -19.51 -41.70 40.52
CA LEU A 117 -19.56 -40.24 40.56
C LEU A 117 -20.24 -39.62 39.33
N GLN A 118 -20.38 -40.34 38.21
CA GLN A 118 -20.86 -39.79 36.94
C GLN A 118 -22.20 -39.05 37.06
N LEU A 119 -23.17 -39.61 37.79
CA LEU A 119 -24.48 -38.98 37.96
C LEU A 119 -24.41 -37.69 38.79
N LEU A 120 -23.59 -37.69 39.86
CA LEU A 120 -23.40 -36.52 40.72
C LEU A 120 -22.66 -35.40 39.98
N ILE A 121 -21.64 -35.75 39.18
CA ILE A 121 -20.92 -34.81 38.32
C ILE A 121 -21.87 -34.20 37.29
N SER A 122 -22.69 -35.02 36.64
CA SER A 122 -23.65 -34.55 35.61
C SER A 122 -24.67 -33.59 36.20
N PHE A 123 -25.20 -33.89 37.39
CA PHE A 123 -26.10 -33.01 38.13
C PHE A 123 -25.42 -31.68 38.51
N ALA A 124 -24.20 -31.74 39.06
CA ALA A 124 -23.44 -30.57 39.45
C ALA A 124 -23.13 -29.64 38.26
N VAL A 125 -22.67 -30.19 37.14
CA VAL A 125 -22.34 -29.42 35.93
C VAL A 125 -23.59 -28.77 35.33
N ALA A 126 -24.70 -29.52 35.25
CA ALA A 126 -25.95 -29.00 34.68
C ALA A 126 -26.53 -27.82 35.49
N ARG A 127 -26.26 -27.75 36.80
CA ARG A 127 -26.75 -26.68 37.66
C ARG A 127 -25.79 -25.49 37.77
N THR A 128 -24.48 -25.73 37.67
CA THR A 128 -23.46 -24.68 37.85
C THR A 128 -23.28 -23.82 36.60
N VAL A 129 -23.58 -24.36 35.41
CA VAL A 129 -23.44 -23.63 34.14
C VAL A 129 -24.80 -23.09 33.70
N ASP A 130 -25.00 -21.76 33.79
CA ASP A 130 -26.15 -21.09 33.16
C ASP A 130 -25.91 -20.96 31.65
N PHE A 131 -26.30 -22.00 30.91
CA PHE A 131 -26.18 -22.03 29.45
C PHE A 131 -26.97 -20.91 28.75
N ASN A 132 -28.03 -20.37 29.38
CA ASN A 132 -28.82 -19.29 28.78
C ASN A 132 -28.05 -17.97 28.84
N ALA A 133 -27.45 -17.66 29.99
CA ALA A 133 -26.60 -16.48 30.16
C ALA A 133 -25.40 -16.51 29.20
N LEU A 134 -24.69 -17.65 29.12
CA LEU A 134 -23.54 -17.81 28.23
C LEU A 134 -23.93 -17.67 26.74
N THR A 135 -25.08 -18.21 26.34
CA THR A 135 -25.58 -18.08 24.96
C THR A 135 -25.97 -16.64 24.63
N ALA A 136 -26.56 -15.92 25.59
CA ALA A 136 -26.90 -14.51 25.42
C ALA A 136 -25.64 -13.64 25.26
N GLU A 137 -24.62 -13.88 26.09
CA GLU A 137 -23.33 -13.19 26.01
C GLU A 137 -22.62 -13.47 24.67
N ALA A 138 -22.55 -14.73 24.25
CA ALA A 138 -21.95 -15.10 22.97
C ALA A 138 -22.66 -14.43 21.77
N ARG A 139 -24.00 -14.35 21.80
CA ARG A 139 -24.76 -13.63 20.76
C ARG A 139 -24.49 -12.13 20.79
N GLY A 140 -24.40 -11.53 21.97
CA GLY A 140 -24.03 -10.11 22.14
C GLY A 140 -22.64 -9.81 21.60
N ALA A 141 -21.65 -10.65 21.91
CA ALA A 141 -20.29 -10.53 21.40
C ALA A 141 -20.24 -10.63 19.86
N VAL A 142 -20.90 -11.63 19.27
CA VAL A 142 -20.96 -11.76 17.79
C VAL A 142 -21.64 -10.55 17.14
N GLN A 143 -22.68 -9.99 17.77
CA GLN A 143 -23.35 -8.80 17.26
C GLN A 143 -22.45 -7.57 17.33
N SER A 144 -21.73 -7.37 18.44
CA SER A 144 -20.77 -6.26 18.57
C SER A 144 -19.68 -6.32 17.51
N ILE A 145 -19.14 -7.51 17.23
CA ILE A 145 -18.14 -7.73 16.17
C ILE A 145 -18.72 -7.40 14.79
N ARG A 146 -19.99 -7.75 14.52
CA ARG A 146 -20.65 -7.41 13.25
C ARG A 146 -20.83 -5.91 13.08
N ASP A 147 -21.20 -5.22 14.14
CA ASP A 147 -21.44 -3.77 14.10
C ASP A 147 -20.11 -3.00 13.98
N GLU A 148 -19.07 -3.43 14.69
CA GLU A 148 -17.71 -2.88 14.56
C GLU A 148 -17.15 -3.09 13.14
N ASN A 149 -17.31 -4.29 12.57
CA ASN A 149 -16.92 -4.54 11.17
C ASN A 149 -17.65 -3.63 10.17
N LYS A 150 -18.93 -3.32 10.39
CA LYS A 150 -19.66 -2.37 9.53
C LYS A 150 -19.09 -0.95 9.64
N MET A 151 -18.73 -0.51 10.86
CA MET A 151 -18.11 0.79 11.05
C MET A 151 -16.74 0.85 10.36
N ILE A 152 -15.92 -0.19 10.53
CA ILE A 152 -14.61 -0.30 9.88
C ILE A 152 -14.76 -0.26 8.35
N GLN A 153 -15.74 -0.96 7.78
CA GLN A 153 -16.00 -0.90 6.34
C GLN A 153 -16.39 0.52 5.88
N ALA A 154 -17.26 1.19 6.62
CA ALA A 154 -17.66 2.56 6.30
C ALA A 154 -16.49 3.56 6.38
N GLU A 155 -15.61 3.39 7.38
CA GLU A 155 -14.39 4.19 7.53
C GLU A 155 -13.38 3.90 6.41
N LEU A 156 -13.16 2.64 6.06
CA LEU A 156 -12.33 2.22 4.92
C LEU A 156 -12.81 2.86 3.61
N ASP A 157 -14.12 2.84 3.36
CA ASP A 157 -14.71 3.47 2.19
C ASP A 157 -14.50 4.99 2.19
N GLN A 158 -14.59 5.64 3.36
CA GLN A 158 -14.33 7.07 3.49
C GLN A 158 -12.86 7.40 3.24
N VAL A 159 -11.95 6.67 3.87
CA VAL A 159 -10.49 6.83 3.70
C VAL A 159 -10.09 6.56 2.26
N SER A 160 -10.67 5.55 1.60
CA SER A 160 -10.42 5.27 0.19
C SER A 160 -10.82 6.45 -0.70
N ARG A 161 -12.02 7.01 -0.50
CA ARG A 161 -12.48 8.20 -1.24
C ARG A 161 -11.61 9.43 -0.98
N GLU A 162 -11.15 9.61 0.25
CA GLU A 162 -10.29 10.75 0.61
C GLU A 162 -8.89 10.60 0.02
N ALA A 163 -8.31 9.40 0.07
CA ALA A 163 -7.03 9.10 -0.55
C ALA A 163 -7.07 9.31 -2.07
N GLU A 164 -8.16 8.91 -2.73
CA GLU A 164 -8.36 9.14 -4.16
C GLU A 164 -8.43 10.64 -4.50
N LYS A 165 -9.14 11.43 -3.68
CA LYS A 165 -9.17 12.90 -3.80
C LYS A 165 -7.78 13.52 -3.61
N VAL A 166 -7.04 13.12 -2.58
CA VAL A 166 -5.69 13.63 -2.32
C VAL A 166 -4.74 13.26 -3.47
N LEU A 167 -4.80 12.03 -3.96
CA LEU A 167 -4.00 11.60 -5.11
C LEU A 167 -4.33 12.43 -6.36
N GLN A 168 -5.60 12.73 -6.59
CA GLN A 168 -6.03 13.58 -7.69
C GLN A 168 -5.47 15.00 -7.55
N LEU A 169 -5.57 15.61 -6.37
CA LEU A 169 -4.99 16.94 -6.09
C LEU A 169 -3.47 17.00 -6.32
N VAL A 170 -2.74 15.96 -5.91
CA VAL A 170 -1.29 15.88 -6.14
C VAL A 170 -0.98 15.77 -7.63
N LYS A 171 -1.73 14.96 -8.38
CA LYS A 171 -1.58 14.84 -9.84
C LYS A 171 -1.85 16.17 -10.54
N ASP A 172 -2.92 16.85 -10.16
CA ASP A 172 -3.32 18.14 -10.75
C ASP A 172 -2.26 19.22 -10.45
N ALA A 173 -1.79 19.31 -9.20
CA ALA A 173 -0.71 20.25 -8.82
C ALA A 173 0.61 19.96 -9.55
N ALA A 174 0.97 18.68 -9.72
CA ALA A 174 2.16 18.28 -10.47
C ALA A 174 2.03 18.64 -11.96
N ALA A 175 0.85 18.46 -12.55
CA ALA A 175 0.57 18.87 -13.92
C ALA A 175 0.63 20.39 -14.09
N GLU A 176 0.02 21.15 -13.18
CA GLU A 176 0.04 22.62 -13.19
C GLU A 176 1.47 23.17 -13.06
N GLN A 177 2.26 22.61 -12.14
CA GLN A 177 3.64 23.04 -11.92
C GLN A 177 4.55 22.68 -13.10
N GLY A 178 4.36 21.50 -13.71
CA GLY A 178 5.09 21.09 -14.91
C GLY A 178 4.79 21.98 -16.12
N VAL A 179 3.52 22.26 -16.39
CA VAL A 179 3.10 23.13 -17.51
C VAL A 179 3.57 24.57 -17.29
N THR A 180 3.44 25.10 -16.07
CA THR A 180 3.87 26.47 -15.73
C THR A 180 5.38 26.64 -15.89
N GLN A 181 6.18 25.66 -15.49
CA GLN A 181 7.64 25.72 -15.62
C GLN A 181 8.08 25.73 -17.10
N GLN A 182 7.46 24.90 -17.95
CA GLN A 182 7.74 24.89 -19.39
C GLN A 182 7.28 26.18 -20.06
N ALA A 183 6.09 26.69 -19.71
CA ALA A 183 5.62 27.98 -20.22
C ALA A 183 6.58 29.12 -19.87
N LYS A 184 7.14 29.12 -18.65
CA LYS A 184 8.18 30.08 -18.24
C LYS A 184 9.45 29.96 -19.07
N TYR A 185 9.93 28.74 -19.33
CA TYR A 185 11.11 28.53 -20.19
C TYR A 185 10.90 29.10 -21.60
N PHE A 186 9.74 28.84 -22.22
CA PHE A 186 9.43 29.42 -23.54
C PHE A 186 9.30 30.94 -23.51
N LYS A 187 8.76 31.51 -22.43
CA LYS A 187 8.72 32.96 -22.23
C LYS A 187 10.13 33.56 -22.20
N ASP A 188 11.01 32.99 -21.39
CA ASP A 188 12.37 33.50 -21.21
C ASP A 188 13.17 33.40 -22.53
N GLU A 189 13.01 32.31 -23.28
CA GLU A 189 13.67 32.16 -24.59
C GLU A 189 13.06 33.10 -25.66
N ALA A 190 11.74 33.37 -25.60
CA ALA A 190 11.11 34.37 -26.45
C ALA A 190 11.67 35.78 -26.17
N GLU A 191 11.79 36.17 -24.90
CA GLU A 191 12.37 37.46 -24.51
C GLU A 191 13.84 37.58 -24.93
N ARG A 192 14.62 36.51 -24.79
CA ARG A 192 16.01 36.45 -25.24
C ARG A 192 16.12 36.68 -26.74
N HIS A 193 15.30 35.98 -27.53
CA HIS A 193 15.26 36.17 -28.98
C HIS A 193 14.73 37.55 -29.39
N GLY A 194 13.77 38.12 -28.67
CA GLY A 194 13.31 39.50 -28.91
C GLY A 194 14.41 40.54 -28.67
N LYS A 195 15.18 40.40 -27.59
CA LYS A 195 16.35 41.26 -27.32
C LYS A 195 17.44 41.08 -28.38
N ALA A 196 17.71 39.86 -28.81
CA ALA A 196 18.67 39.59 -29.88
C ALA A 196 18.22 40.15 -31.23
N ALA A 197 16.94 39.98 -31.59
CA ALA A 197 16.34 40.58 -32.78
C ALA A 197 16.52 42.10 -32.76
N PHE A 198 16.24 42.77 -31.65
CA PHE A 198 16.43 44.22 -31.55
C PHE A 198 17.89 44.65 -31.80
N LYS A 199 18.87 43.88 -31.30
CA LYS A 199 20.30 44.15 -31.59
C LYS A 199 20.62 43.97 -33.08
N TRP A 200 20.11 42.92 -33.71
CA TRP A 200 20.31 42.67 -35.14
C TRP A 200 19.58 43.67 -36.04
N LEU A 201 18.45 44.21 -35.59
CA LEU A 201 17.78 45.32 -36.27
C LEU A 201 18.72 46.53 -36.33
N TRP A 202 19.30 46.93 -35.20
CA TRP A 202 20.28 48.02 -35.17
C TRP A 202 21.53 47.72 -36.00
N ALA A 203 22.02 46.48 -35.97
CA ALA A 203 23.12 46.07 -36.84
C ALA A 203 22.77 46.21 -38.33
N SER A 204 21.54 45.87 -38.72
CA SER A 204 21.06 46.04 -40.10
C SER A 204 20.96 47.52 -40.50
N VAL A 205 20.44 48.38 -39.61
CA VAL A 205 20.37 49.83 -39.81
C VAL A 205 21.77 50.44 -39.96
N LEU A 206 22.71 50.03 -39.10
CA LEU A 206 24.11 50.46 -39.19
C LEU A 206 24.76 49.98 -40.50
N SER A 207 24.53 48.73 -40.90
CA SER A 207 25.06 48.20 -42.16
C SER A 207 24.50 48.94 -43.39
N ALA A 208 23.22 49.33 -43.36
CA ALA A 208 22.60 50.14 -44.40
C ALA A 208 23.20 51.55 -44.44
N ALA A 209 23.43 52.16 -43.26
CA ALA A 209 24.07 53.46 -43.16
C ALA A 209 25.51 53.44 -43.70
N LEU A 210 26.29 52.39 -43.40
CA LEU A 210 27.63 52.18 -43.94
C LEU A 210 27.62 52.00 -45.46
N LEU A 211 26.66 51.23 -45.99
CA LEU A 211 26.49 51.06 -47.44
C LEU A 211 26.18 52.39 -48.13
N LEU A 212 25.23 53.17 -47.59
CA LEU A 212 24.90 54.50 -48.10
C LEU A 212 26.07 55.46 -48.02
N PHE A 213 26.80 55.47 -46.90
CA PHE A 213 27.99 56.30 -46.72
C PHE A 213 29.09 55.92 -47.73
N TYR A 214 29.34 54.62 -47.93
CA TYR A 214 30.29 54.13 -48.93
C TYR A 214 29.87 54.52 -50.36
N SER A 215 28.58 54.40 -50.70
CA SER A 215 28.06 54.82 -52.00
C SER A 215 28.21 56.32 -52.22
N ALA A 216 27.90 57.14 -51.20
CA ALA A 216 28.09 58.59 -51.26
C ALA A 216 29.57 58.96 -51.40
N LEU A 217 30.46 58.36 -50.59
CA LEU A 217 31.91 58.56 -50.68
C LEU A 217 32.39 58.22 -52.10
N THR A 218 31.97 57.06 -52.64
CA THR A 218 32.29 56.57 -53.99
C THR A 218 31.95 57.58 -55.09
N MET A 219 30.87 58.34 -54.92
CA MET A 219 30.43 59.37 -55.85
C MET A 219 31.35 60.61 -55.89
N PHE A 220 32.04 60.92 -54.79
CA PHE A 220 32.95 62.07 -54.70
C PHE A 220 34.39 61.77 -55.13
N PHE A 221 34.76 60.49 -55.30
CA PHE A 221 36.13 60.10 -55.70
C PHE A 221 36.65 60.72 -57.01
N PRO A 222 35.84 60.93 -58.07
CA PRO A 222 36.34 61.55 -59.30
C PRO A 222 36.81 63.00 -59.14
N TYR A 223 36.49 63.65 -58.01
CA TYR A 223 36.92 65.02 -57.71
C TYR A 223 38.29 65.08 -57.00
N TRP A 224 38.89 63.94 -56.66
CA TRP A 224 40.24 63.87 -56.08
C TRP A 224 41.23 63.34 -57.10
N ASP A 225 42.13 64.20 -57.57
CA ASP A 225 43.15 63.92 -58.60
C ASP A 225 44.05 62.70 -58.29
N VAL A 226 44.14 62.27 -57.03
CA VAL A 226 44.92 61.10 -56.59
C VAL A 226 44.33 59.76 -57.06
N LEU A 227 43.05 59.74 -57.45
CA LEU A 227 42.32 58.53 -57.86
C LEU A 227 41.70 58.64 -59.26
N ALA A 228 42.15 59.63 -60.04
CA ALA A 228 41.86 59.75 -61.46
C ALA A 228 42.64 58.67 -62.22
N SER A 229 41.98 58.02 -63.18
CA SER A 229 42.56 56.93 -63.95
C SER A 229 42.98 57.45 -65.31
N ASP A 230 44.28 57.40 -65.62
CA ASP A 230 44.81 57.83 -66.92
C ASP A 230 44.67 56.75 -68.01
N SER A 231 44.45 55.49 -67.61
CA SER A 231 44.32 54.32 -68.50
C SER A 231 42.99 53.57 -68.33
N LEU A 232 42.48 52.96 -69.42
CA LEU A 232 41.26 52.13 -69.40
C LEU A 232 41.40 50.90 -68.48
N MET A 233 42.60 50.32 -68.37
CA MET A 233 42.82 49.12 -67.53
C MET A 233 42.71 49.44 -66.04
N GLU A 234 43.27 50.57 -65.61
CA GLU A 234 43.19 51.06 -64.24
C GLU A 234 41.73 51.43 -63.87
N ALA A 235 40.99 52.01 -64.82
CA ALA A 235 39.58 52.38 -64.63
C ALA A 235 38.70 51.13 -64.40
N VAL A 236 38.96 50.06 -65.15
CA VAL A 236 38.29 48.76 -64.98
C VAL A 236 38.64 48.15 -63.62
N GLN A 237 39.91 48.16 -63.21
CA GLN A 237 40.34 47.62 -61.91
C GLN A 237 39.71 48.38 -60.73
N ILE A 238 39.73 49.71 -60.75
CA ILE A 238 39.14 50.55 -59.70
C ILE A 238 37.64 50.32 -59.64
N THR A 239 36.95 50.26 -60.78
CA THR A 239 35.50 49.99 -60.83
C THR A 239 35.17 48.60 -60.30
N ALA A 240 35.93 47.57 -60.68
CA ALA A 240 35.75 46.20 -60.22
C ALA A 240 35.94 46.09 -58.70
N SER A 241 36.96 46.73 -58.14
CA SER A 241 37.21 46.72 -56.69
C SER A 241 36.09 47.43 -55.89
N LYS A 242 35.56 48.54 -56.41
CA LYS A 242 34.42 49.26 -55.81
C LYS A 242 33.15 48.41 -55.82
N LEU A 243 32.89 47.74 -56.95
CA LEU A 243 31.75 46.84 -57.09
C LEU A 243 31.86 45.64 -56.14
N LEU A 244 33.07 45.11 -55.94
CA LEU A 244 33.33 44.04 -54.98
C LEU A 244 33.03 44.49 -53.54
N VAL A 245 33.54 45.64 -53.11
CA VAL A 245 33.27 46.18 -51.76
C VAL A 245 31.77 46.44 -51.57
N PHE A 246 31.09 47.01 -52.57
CA PHE A 246 29.64 47.20 -52.54
C PHE A 246 28.90 45.87 -52.40
N ALA A 247 29.28 44.84 -53.17
CA ALA A 247 28.66 43.52 -53.10
C ALA A 247 28.82 42.86 -51.72
N VAL A 248 30.01 42.98 -51.10
CA VAL A 248 30.26 42.46 -49.75
C VAL A 248 29.41 43.18 -48.69
N LEU A 249 29.32 44.51 -48.77
CA LEU A 249 28.50 45.30 -47.84
C LEU A 249 27.00 45.00 -48.02
N ALA A 250 26.52 44.90 -49.26
CA ALA A 250 25.14 44.53 -49.56
C ALA A 250 24.81 43.11 -49.06
N PHE A 251 25.73 42.16 -49.24
CA PHE A 251 25.58 40.80 -48.71
C PHE A 251 25.55 40.79 -47.17
N SER A 252 26.42 41.55 -46.51
CA SER A 252 26.43 41.68 -45.05
C SER A 252 25.12 42.24 -44.50
N MET A 253 24.55 43.28 -45.14
CA MET A 253 23.22 43.81 -44.82
C MET A 253 22.14 42.74 -44.98
N ALA A 254 22.15 42.01 -46.10
CA ALA A 254 21.20 40.92 -46.35
C ALA A 254 21.29 39.81 -45.28
N GLN A 255 22.50 39.47 -44.82
CA GLN A 255 22.67 38.51 -43.72
C GLN A 255 22.13 39.05 -42.38
N CYS A 256 22.36 40.33 -42.07
CA CYS A 256 21.81 40.95 -40.85
C CYS A 256 20.28 40.89 -40.83
N VAL A 257 19.63 41.18 -41.96
CA VAL A 257 18.17 41.10 -42.11
C VAL A 257 17.68 39.66 -41.94
N LYS A 258 18.36 38.67 -42.52
CA LYS A 258 18.02 37.24 -42.35
C LYS A 258 18.12 36.79 -40.90
N ILE A 259 19.19 37.18 -40.19
CA ILE A 259 19.38 36.83 -38.77
C ILE A 259 18.32 37.51 -37.90
N TYR A 260 17.96 38.77 -38.19
CA TYR A 260 16.85 39.46 -37.54
C TYR A 260 15.53 38.70 -37.72
N GLN A 261 15.18 38.31 -38.94
CA GLN A 261 13.99 37.55 -39.25
C GLN A 261 13.95 36.20 -38.52
N ALA A 262 15.07 35.49 -38.45
CA ALA A 262 15.17 34.23 -37.71
C ALA A 262 14.93 34.40 -36.21
N HIS A 263 15.49 35.44 -35.59
CA HIS A 263 15.23 35.73 -34.18
C HIS A 263 13.77 36.16 -33.92
N LYS A 264 13.16 36.96 -34.80
CA LYS A 264 11.74 37.30 -34.70
C LYS A 264 10.82 36.09 -34.88
N HIS A 265 11.16 35.19 -35.80
CA HIS A 265 10.46 33.91 -35.95
C HIS A 265 10.48 33.12 -34.64
N ASN A 266 11.67 32.91 -34.06
CA ASN A 266 11.80 32.14 -32.83
C ASN A 266 11.11 32.82 -31.64
N GLU A 267 11.14 34.16 -31.55
CA GLU A 267 10.38 34.90 -30.54
C GLU A 267 8.88 34.62 -30.65
N VAL A 268 8.31 34.74 -31.85
CA VAL A 268 6.87 34.53 -32.08
C VAL A 268 6.48 33.08 -31.82
N THR A 269 7.27 32.12 -32.31
CA THR A 269 7.02 30.69 -32.10
C THR A 269 7.07 30.32 -30.61
N ASN A 270 8.08 30.77 -29.88
CA ASN A 270 8.18 30.48 -28.44
C ASN A 270 7.06 31.16 -27.64
N ARG A 271 6.65 32.37 -28.02
CA ARG A 271 5.51 33.07 -27.40
C ARG A 271 4.18 32.40 -27.71
N HIS A 272 4.00 31.84 -28.90
CA HIS A 272 2.85 30.98 -29.20
C HIS A 272 2.85 29.72 -28.34
N ARG A 273 3.99 29.01 -28.22
CA ARG A 273 4.14 27.82 -27.36
C ARG A 273 3.80 28.11 -25.91
N GLN A 274 4.30 29.23 -25.38
CA GLN A 274 3.96 29.71 -24.04
C GLN A 274 2.44 29.89 -23.90
N ASN A 275 1.81 30.61 -24.83
CA ASN A 275 0.38 30.87 -24.77
C ASN A 275 -0.43 29.57 -24.86
N ALA A 276 -0.06 28.65 -25.76
CA ALA A 276 -0.71 27.36 -25.93
C ALA A 276 -0.64 26.52 -24.63
N LEU A 277 0.53 26.47 -23.98
CA LEU A 277 0.71 25.79 -22.68
C LEU A 277 -0.15 26.43 -21.58
N MET A 278 -0.19 27.77 -21.50
CA MET A 278 -0.98 28.49 -20.50
C MET A 278 -2.49 28.29 -20.69
N THR A 279 -2.96 28.16 -21.93
CA THR A 279 -4.38 27.90 -22.23
C THR A 279 -4.75 26.42 -22.16
N TYR A 280 -3.77 25.51 -22.28
CA TYR A 280 -4.02 24.07 -22.29
C TYR A 280 -4.67 23.60 -20.99
N THR A 281 -4.19 24.05 -19.83
CA THR A 281 -4.75 23.65 -18.52
C THR A 281 -6.23 24.01 -18.44
N THR A 282 -6.58 25.25 -18.79
CA THR A 282 -7.98 25.71 -18.80
C THR A 282 -8.85 24.92 -19.78
N LEU A 283 -8.35 24.59 -20.97
CA LEU A 283 -9.08 23.81 -21.96
C LEU A 283 -9.24 22.34 -21.54
N ALA A 284 -8.21 21.76 -20.96
CA ALA A 284 -8.24 20.39 -20.45
C ALA A 284 -9.20 20.28 -19.25
N GLU A 285 -9.20 21.25 -18.35
CA GLU A 285 -10.17 21.31 -17.23
C GLU A 285 -11.61 21.47 -17.73
N ALA A 286 -11.84 22.31 -18.74
CA ALA A 286 -13.17 22.55 -19.30
C ALA A 286 -13.74 21.36 -20.09
N ALA A 287 -12.90 20.46 -20.60
CA ALA A 287 -13.32 19.33 -21.43
C ALA A 287 -14.22 18.31 -20.70
N GLY A 288 -14.11 18.20 -19.37
CA GLY A 288 -15.02 17.42 -18.52
C GLY A 288 -14.88 15.89 -18.61
N THR A 289 -14.77 15.31 -19.82
CA THR A 289 -14.60 13.85 -20.01
C THR A 289 -13.15 13.46 -20.32
N PHE A 290 -12.79 12.19 -20.08
CA PHE A 290 -11.44 11.72 -20.35
C PHE A 290 -11.11 11.70 -21.86
N GLU A 291 -12.06 11.30 -22.71
CA GLU A 291 -11.85 11.28 -24.17
C GLU A 291 -11.64 12.68 -24.75
N THR A 292 -12.38 13.67 -24.25
CA THR A 292 -12.24 15.06 -24.72
C THR A 292 -10.96 15.71 -24.22
N LYS A 293 -10.51 15.38 -22.99
CA LYS A 293 -9.19 15.79 -22.48
C LYS A 293 -8.04 15.26 -23.34
N ASP A 294 -8.12 14.01 -23.79
CA ASP A 294 -7.08 13.40 -24.63
C ASP A 294 -7.02 14.05 -26.02
N VAL A 295 -8.18 14.36 -26.61
CA VAL A 295 -8.26 15.14 -27.86
C VAL A 295 -7.67 16.55 -27.67
N VAL A 296 -8.00 17.24 -26.58
CA VAL A 296 -7.43 18.57 -26.26
C VAL A 296 -5.92 18.48 -26.09
N LEU A 297 -5.40 17.44 -25.43
CA LEU A 297 -3.96 17.20 -25.29
C LEU A 297 -3.30 16.99 -26.66
N GLN A 298 -3.92 16.22 -27.54
CA GLN A 298 -3.37 15.97 -28.89
C GLN A 298 -3.32 17.26 -29.71
N TYR A 299 -4.38 18.08 -29.69
CA TYR A 299 -4.38 19.38 -30.36
C TYR A 299 -3.39 20.37 -29.73
N ALA A 300 -3.27 20.40 -28.41
CA ALA A 300 -2.32 21.25 -27.71
C ALA A 300 -0.87 20.84 -28.02
N ALA A 301 -0.56 19.54 -28.00
CA ALA A 301 0.74 19.01 -28.42
C ALA A 301 1.06 19.39 -29.88
N GLY A 302 0.06 19.29 -30.77
CA GLY A 302 0.15 19.79 -32.13
C GLY A 302 0.49 21.28 -32.19
N ALA A 303 -0.23 22.14 -31.46
CA ALA A 303 0.03 23.58 -31.43
C ALA A 303 1.41 23.94 -30.86
N ILE A 304 1.90 23.20 -29.86
CA ILE A 304 3.20 23.47 -29.22
C ILE A 304 4.37 23.01 -30.10
N TYR A 305 4.26 21.84 -30.73
CA TYR A 305 5.41 21.20 -31.39
C TYR A 305 5.36 21.22 -32.92
N SER A 306 4.23 21.57 -33.55
CA SER A 306 4.16 21.69 -35.00
C SER A 306 5.00 22.87 -35.52
N PRO A 307 5.60 22.76 -36.71
CA PRO A 307 6.23 23.90 -37.38
C PRO A 307 5.18 24.95 -37.76
N HIS A 308 5.30 26.17 -37.26
CA HIS A 308 4.38 27.27 -37.57
C HIS A 308 5.05 28.30 -38.48
N ASP A 309 4.35 28.85 -39.47
CA ASP A 309 4.85 29.99 -40.24
C ASP A 309 4.57 31.28 -39.45
N SER A 310 5.64 32.00 -39.07
CA SER A 310 5.51 33.25 -38.31
C SER A 310 5.35 34.50 -39.19
N GLY A 311 5.44 34.34 -40.51
CA GLY A 311 5.56 35.45 -41.48
C GLY A 311 6.98 36.04 -41.61
N TYR A 312 7.89 35.79 -40.66
CA TYR A 312 9.30 36.20 -40.74
C TYR A 312 10.20 35.22 -41.51
N LEU A 313 9.84 33.94 -41.50
CA LEU A 313 10.45 32.89 -42.29
C LEU A 313 9.33 32.15 -42.98
N LYS A 314 9.24 32.26 -44.31
CA LYS A 314 8.36 31.37 -45.08
C LYS A 314 8.90 29.97 -44.93
N ASN A 315 8.05 29.05 -44.49
CA ASN A 315 8.34 27.63 -44.66
C ASN A 315 8.23 27.36 -46.16
N GLU A 316 9.37 27.37 -46.88
CA GLU A 316 9.44 26.65 -48.15
C GLU A 316 9.01 25.21 -47.85
N ASP A 317 8.01 24.70 -48.58
CA ASP A 317 7.35 23.40 -48.39
C ASP A 317 8.36 22.26 -48.13
N ARG A 318 8.82 22.15 -46.88
CA ARG A 318 9.37 20.91 -46.34
C ARG A 318 8.16 20.12 -45.92
N SER A 319 7.56 19.48 -46.92
CA SER A 319 6.66 18.34 -46.75
C SER A 319 7.41 17.22 -46.02
N ILE A 320 7.58 17.37 -44.72
CA ILE A 320 7.93 16.28 -43.81
C ILE A 320 6.60 15.60 -43.49
N LEU A 321 6.16 14.78 -44.44
CA LEU A 321 5.04 13.83 -44.38
C LEU A 321 3.67 14.41 -43.97
N PRO A 322 2.60 14.22 -44.76
CA PRO A 322 1.27 14.41 -44.22
C PRO A 322 1.10 13.36 -43.12
N VAL A 323 0.86 13.77 -41.88
CA VAL A 323 0.25 12.84 -40.92
C VAL A 323 -1.12 12.54 -41.50
N PRO A 324 -1.41 11.31 -41.98
CA PRO A 324 -2.73 11.02 -42.45
C PRO A 324 -3.62 10.94 -41.22
N VAL A 325 -4.46 11.94 -41.03
CA VAL A 325 -5.73 11.79 -40.35
C VAL A 325 -6.55 10.81 -41.21
N MET A 326 -6.34 9.51 -41.02
CA MET A 326 -7.11 8.47 -41.69
C MET A 326 -7.63 7.47 -40.67
N GLY A 327 -8.85 7.77 -40.21
CA GLY A 327 -9.90 6.80 -39.89
C GLY A 327 -9.53 5.65 -38.97
N LEU A 328 -9.72 5.84 -37.66
CA LEU A 328 -10.22 4.76 -36.82
C LEU A 328 -11.71 4.54 -37.14
N THR A 329 -12.00 3.99 -38.32
CA THR A 329 -13.27 3.28 -38.54
C THR A 329 -13.08 1.87 -37.97
N PRO A 330 -13.85 1.46 -36.95
CA PRO A 330 -13.83 0.07 -36.51
C PRO A 330 -14.42 -0.78 -37.65
N LYS A 331 -13.57 -1.67 -38.17
CA LYS A 331 -13.93 -2.67 -39.18
C LYS A 331 -15.05 -3.54 -38.61
N ASN A 332 -16.19 -3.55 -39.31
CA ASN A 332 -17.40 -4.36 -39.13
C ASN A 332 -17.34 -5.51 -38.10
N PHE A 333 -18.31 -5.47 -37.18
CA PHE A 333 -18.91 -6.65 -36.57
C PHE A 333 -19.31 -7.66 -37.65
N GLY A 334 -18.74 -8.86 -37.59
CA GLY A 334 -19.37 -10.03 -38.18
C GLY A 334 -20.47 -10.53 -37.26
N SER A 335 -21.72 -10.50 -37.73
CA SER A 335 -22.80 -11.35 -37.23
C SER A 335 -23.68 -11.73 -38.42
N GLY A 336 -23.84 -13.04 -38.60
CA GLY A 336 -24.30 -13.66 -39.83
C GLY A 336 -25.73 -13.33 -40.24
N GLN A 337 -25.93 -13.29 -41.56
CA GLN A 337 -27.21 -13.59 -42.16
C GLN A 337 -27.19 -15.06 -42.60
N THR A 338 -27.83 -15.90 -41.80
CA THR A 338 -28.42 -17.16 -42.24
C THR A 338 -29.60 -16.82 -43.16
N GLN A 339 -29.50 -17.20 -44.44
CA GLN A 339 -30.67 -17.41 -45.29
C GLN A 339 -30.94 -18.92 -45.32
N ALA A 340 -32.06 -19.33 -44.74
CA ALA A 340 -32.80 -20.53 -45.10
C ALA A 340 -34.25 -20.34 -44.64
N GLU A 341 -35.16 -20.46 -45.62
CA GLU A 341 -36.64 -20.43 -45.58
C GLU A 341 -37.35 -19.07 -45.57
#